data_AF-A0A9Q3BQG7-F1
#
_entry.id   AF-A0A9Q3BQG7-F1
#
_cell.length_a   1.000
_cell.length_b   1.000
_cell.length_c   1.000
_cell.angle_alpha   90.00
_cell.angle_beta   90.00
_cell.angle_gamma   90.00
#
_symmetry.space_group_name_H-M   'P 1'
#
loop_
_entity.id
_entity.type
_entity.pdbx_description
1 polymer ?
#
loop_
_entity_poly.entity_id
_entity_poly.type
_entity_poly.pdbx_seq_one_letter_code
_entity_poly.pdbx_strand_id
1 'polypeptide(L)'
;MDGLKTFLNNPIKFATDILQLKTDGSNFSNWEKALNAIFLYIFDIPRLTQDRSNFDTLGRGTNVLHFLIQQSVSNDLIEMIDTEINPKILFQKLCDNFKQNSRTIQFELMMELLDLYHVHSNDINGYFRKIFIIFEKLKREGLDIPLDVQSILVQKLPPPPGDIPEHIWFHLITQELD
;
A
#
# COMPACT_ATOMS: atom_id res chain seq x y z
N MET A 1 3.70 29.54 5.09
CA MET A 1 3.44 28.21 4.50
C MET A 1 3.56 28.33 3.00
N ASP A 2 4.71 27.97 2.44
CA ASP A 2 4.93 28.00 0.99
C ASP A 2 4.19 26.87 0.27
N GLY A 3 3.97 25.72 0.94
CA GLY A 3 3.20 24.59 0.39
C GLY A 3 1.76 24.95 -0.01
N LEU A 4 1.02 25.67 0.84
CA LEU A 4 -0.34 26.14 0.52
C LEU A 4 -0.37 27.13 -0.65
N LYS A 5 0.60 28.03 -0.75
CA LYS A 5 0.70 28.94 -1.89
C LYS A 5 0.97 28.17 -3.18
N THR A 6 1.87 27.18 -3.13
CA THR A 6 2.16 26.30 -4.28
C THR A 6 0.94 25.50 -4.70
N PHE A 7 0.18 24.94 -3.75
CA PHE A 7 -1.07 24.25 -4.01
C PHE A 7 -2.08 25.16 -4.71
N LEU A 8 -2.32 26.37 -4.18
CA LEU A 8 -3.28 27.30 -4.75
C LEU A 8 -2.91 27.76 -6.16
N ASN A 9 -1.62 27.77 -6.52
CA ASN A 9 -1.16 28.10 -7.87
C ASN A 9 -1.43 26.99 -8.90
N ASN A 10 -1.46 25.72 -8.47
CA ASN A 10 -1.74 24.60 -9.37
C ASN A 10 -2.31 23.38 -8.61
N PRO A 11 -3.58 23.42 -8.19
CA PRO A 11 -4.18 22.37 -7.36
C PRO A 11 -4.36 21.05 -8.13
N ILE A 12 -4.59 21.13 -9.44
CA ILE A 12 -4.77 19.96 -10.31
C ILE A 12 -3.51 19.10 -10.34
N LYS A 13 -2.32 19.72 -10.36
CA LYS A 13 -1.05 18.98 -10.33
C LYS A 13 -0.95 18.05 -9.12
N PHE A 14 -1.33 18.54 -7.94
CA PHE A 14 -1.32 17.74 -6.72
C PHE A 14 -2.34 16.59 -6.78
N ALA A 15 -3.50 16.82 -7.41
CA ALA A 15 -4.49 15.77 -7.60
C ALA A 15 -4.00 14.69 -8.59
N THR A 16 -3.33 15.08 -9.67
CA THR A 16 -2.77 14.13 -10.65
C THR A 16 -1.60 13.31 -10.11
N ASP A 17 -0.91 13.80 -9.07
CA ASP A 17 0.14 13.06 -8.37
C ASP A 17 -0.43 11.93 -7.47
N ILE A 18 -1.75 11.94 -7.21
CA ILE A 18 -2.44 10.86 -6.50
C ILE A 18 -3.00 9.88 -7.54
N LEU A 19 -2.53 8.62 -7.50
CA LEU A 19 -3.14 7.53 -8.29
C LEU A 19 -4.61 7.38 -7.90
N GLN A 20 -5.51 7.44 -8.90
CA GLN A 20 -6.96 7.36 -8.68
C GLN A 20 -7.36 6.10 -7.91
N LEU A 21 -8.17 6.26 -6.85
CA LEU A 21 -8.70 5.15 -6.06
C LEU A 21 -9.61 4.29 -6.93
N LYS A 22 -9.27 3.01 -7.03
CA LYS A 22 -10.02 2.02 -7.80
C LYS A 22 -11.29 1.59 -7.05
N THR A 23 -12.28 1.16 -7.82
CA THR A 23 -13.57 0.65 -7.31
C THR A 23 -13.45 -0.63 -6.49
N ASP A 24 -12.38 -1.39 -6.67
CA ASP A 24 -12.07 -2.59 -5.88
C ASP A 24 -11.28 -2.29 -4.59
N GLY A 25 -10.84 -1.05 -4.38
CA GLY A 25 -10.02 -0.66 -3.24
C GLY A 25 -8.59 -1.20 -3.26
N SER A 26 -8.15 -1.89 -4.31
CA SER A 26 -6.85 -2.59 -4.36
C SER A 26 -5.63 -1.67 -4.18
N ASN A 27 -5.79 -0.38 -4.46
CA ASN A 27 -4.76 0.64 -4.28
C ASN A 27 -5.00 1.60 -3.10
N PHE A 28 -5.97 1.32 -2.22
CA PHE A 28 -6.37 2.22 -1.12
C PHE A 28 -5.19 2.66 -0.26
N SER A 29 -4.31 1.74 0.16
CA SER A 29 -3.15 2.07 1.00
C SER A 29 -2.15 3.01 0.32
N ASN A 30 -1.98 2.90 -1.01
CA ASN A 30 -1.10 3.80 -1.76
C ASN A 30 -1.75 5.17 -1.95
N TRP A 31 -3.05 5.18 -2.22
CA TRP A 31 -3.87 6.39 -2.33
C TRP A 31 -3.86 7.18 -1.00
N GLU A 32 -4.09 6.50 0.13
CA GLU A 32 -4.05 7.09 1.48
C GLU A 32 -2.66 7.67 1.82
N LYS A 33 -1.58 6.98 1.44
CA LYS A 33 -0.21 7.48 1.63
C LYS A 33 0.07 8.75 0.82
N ALA A 34 -0.38 8.80 -0.43
CA ALA A 34 -0.22 9.98 -1.27
C ALA A 34 -0.95 11.20 -0.69
N LEU A 35 -2.18 11.01 -0.19
CA LEU A 35 -2.93 12.05 0.53
C LEU A 35 -2.16 12.57 1.75
N ASN A 36 -1.67 11.68 2.60
CA ASN A 36 -0.87 12.07 3.78
C ASN A 36 0.39 12.86 3.40
N ALA A 37 1.09 12.47 2.32
CA ALA A 37 2.28 13.16 1.86
C ALA A 37 1.98 14.60 1.39
N ILE A 38 0.86 14.79 0.69
CA ILE A 38 0.42 16.11 0.25
C ILE A 38 0.03 16.98 1.46
N PHE A 39 -0.65 16.42 2.45
CA PHE A 39 -1.03 17.17 3.66
C PHE A 39 0.16 17.57 4.53
N LEU A 40 1.16 16.69 4.63
CA LEU A 40 2.44 17.03 5.24
C LEU A 40 3.10 18.20 4.48
N TYR A 41 3.12 18.16 3.15
CA TYR A 41 3.73 19.23 2.36
C TYR A 41 2.99 20.57 2.46
N ILE A 42 1.65 20.56 2.40
CA ILE A 42 0.83 21.79 2.32
C ILE A 42 0.65 22.43 3.71
N PHE A 43 0.38 21.61 4.72
CA PHE A 43 -0.07 22.06 6.03
C PHE A 43 0.87 21.69 7.18
N ASP A 44 1.97 20.96 6.91
CA ASP A 44 2.86 20.41 7.94
C ASP A 44 2.13 19.49 8.92
N ILE A 45 1.11 18.77 8.43
CA ILE A 45 0.31 17.82 9.20
C ILE A 45 0.77 16.39 8.87
N PRO A 46 1.59 15.76 9.72
CA PRO A 46 1.98 14.37 9.51
C PRO A 46 0.81 13.45 9.81
N ARG A 47 0.66 12.38 9.01
CA ARG A 47 -0.25 11.26 9.30
C ARG A 47 -1.70 11.70 9.52
N LEU A 48 -2.18 12.63 8.69
CA LEU A 48 -3.57 13.12 8.73
C LEU A 48 -4.58 11.98 8.90
N THR A 49 -4.44 10.91 8.13
CA THR A 49 -5.44 9.84 8.08
C THR A 49 -5.31 8.79 9.19
N GLN A 50 -4.19 8.79 9.93
CA GLN A 50 -3.92 7.81 10.98
C GLN A 50 -4.38 8.29 12.36
N ASP A 51 -4.43 9.60 12.57
CA ASP A 51 -4.91 10.20 13.82
C ASP A 51 -6.19 11.00 13.58
N ARG A 52 -7.30 10.55 14.17
CA ARG A 52 -8.61 11.20 14.03
C ARG A 52 -8.63 12.64 14.53
N SER A 53 -7.74 12.99 15.45
CA SER A 53 -7.63 14.35 15.98
C SER A 53 -6.98 15.32 14.98
N ASN A 54 -6.16 14.83 14.04
CA ASN A 54 -5.58 15.66 12.99
C ASN A 54 -6.66 16.23 12.05
N PHE A 55 -7.76 15.50 11.83
CA PHE A 55 -8.90 16.04 11.07
C PHE A 55 -9.52 17.27 11.74
N ASP A 56 -9.48 17.35 13.07
CA ASP A 56 -10.05 18.48 13.81
C ASP A 56 -9.15 19.73 13.73
N THR A 57 -7.87 19.54 13.39
CA THR A 57 -6.90 20.63 13.19
C THR A 57 -6.87 21.18 11.76
N LEU A 58 -7.62 20.58 10.82
CA LEU A 58 -7.53 20.90 9.39
C LEU A 58 -7.89 22.35 9.06
N GLY A 59 -8.87 22.96 9.73
CA GLY A 59 -9.32 24.33 9.42
C GLY A 59 -9.61 24.52 7.93
N ARG A 60 -8.81 25.36 7.24
CA ARG A 60 -8.90 25.57 5.77
C ARG A 60 -8.49 24.35 4.94
N GLY A 61 -7.73 23.43 5.51
CA GLY A 61 -7.32 22.17 4.89
C GLY A 61 -8.48 21.21 4.63
N THR A 62 -9.63 21.40 5.26
CA THR A 62 -10.86 20.63 5.00
C THR A 62 -11.29 20.74 3.53
N ASN A 63 -11.25 21.93 2.95
CA ASN A 63 -11.60 22.13 1.54
C ASN A 63 -10.57 21.51 0.58
N VAL A 64 -9.29 21.56 0.97
CA VAL A 64 -8.21 20.91 0.20
C VAL A 64 -8.39 19.38 0.23
N LEU A 65 -8.74 18.82 1.38
CA LEU A 65 -8.99 17.38 1.52
C LEU A 65 -10.15 16.96 0.64
N HIS A 66 -11.26 17.70 0.71
CA HIS A 66 -12.43 17.43 -0.11
C HIS A 66 -12.10 17.43 -1.59
N PHE A 67 -11.42 18.49 -2.06
CA PHE A 67 -11.00 18.61 -3.45
C PHE A 67 -10.11 17.44 -3.87
N LEU A 68 -9.11 17.09 -3.08
CA LEU A 68 -8.20 15.99 -3.41
C LEU A 68 -8.94 14.65 -3.47
N ILE A 69 -9.87 14.38 -2.55
CA ILE A 69 -10.70 13.17 -2.60
C ILE A 69 -11.55 13.16 -3.88
N GLN A 70 -12.25 14.25 -4.19
CA GLN A 70 -13.07 14.36 -5.39
C GLN A 70 -12.29 14.11 -6.69
N GLN A 71 -11.06 14.64 -6.78
CA GLN A 71 -10.25 14.51 -7.99
C GLN A 71 -9.50 13.17 -8.09
N SER A 72 -9.34 12.44 -6.99
CA SER A 72 -8.51 11.24 -6.94
C SER A 72 -9.29 9.95 -6.68
N VAL A 73 -10.61 9.97 -6.83
CA VAL A 73 -11.48 8.79 -6.73
C VAL A 73 -12.05 8.44 -8.10
N SER A 74 -12.29 7.15 -8.38
CA SER A 74 -12.95 6.72 -9.63
C SER A 74 -14.29 7.44 -9.83
N ASN A 75 -14.59 7.83 -11.07
CA ASN A 75 -15.90 8.41 -11.43
C ASN A 75 -17.05 7.45 -11.08
N ASP A 76 -16.80 6.15 -11.03
CA ASP A 76 -17.81 5.15 -10.65
C ASP A 76 -18.24 5.26 -9.18
N LEU A 77 -17.46 5.97 -8.35
CA LEU A 77 -17.76 6.21 -6.93
C LEU A 77 -18.33 7.60 -6.69
N ILE A 78 -18.63 8.38 -7.74
CA ILE A 78 -19.02 9.79 -7.63
C ILE A 78 -20.28 10.00 -6.80
N GLU A 79 -21.26 9.07 -6.83
CA GLU A 79 -22.44 9.13 -5.97
C GLU A 79 -22.10 9.07 -4.48
N MET A 80 -21.08 8.30 -4.09
CA MET A 80 -20.59 8.25 -2.72
C MET A 80 -19.90 9.56 -2.32
N ILE A 81 -19.22 10.19 -3.28
CA ILE A 81 -18.50 11.45 -3.08
C ILE A 81 -19.47 12.64 -2.98
N ASP A 82 -20.42 12.75 -3.89
CA ASP A 82 -21.34 13.89 -4.00
C ASP A 82 -22.38 13.96 -2.88
N THR A 83 -22.64 12.83 -2.21
CA THR A 83 -23.61 12.76 -1.11
C THR A 83 -23.06 13.20 0.25
N GLU A 84 -21.75 13.43 0.38
CA GLU A 84 -21.13 13.76 1.67
C GLU A 84 -20.29 15.04 1.60
N ILE A 85 -20.81 16.11 2.21
CA ILE A 85 -20.16 17.42 2.23
C ILE A 85 -19.00 17.45 3.24
N ASN A 86 -19.05 16.61 4.28
CA ASN A 86 -18.03 16.59 5.33
C ASN A 86 -16.84 15.68 4.94
N PRO A 87 -15.64 16.22 4.68
CA PRO A 87 -14.51 15.43 4.18
C PRO A 87 -14.01 14.38 5.19
N LYS A 88 -14.20 14.63 6.50
CA LYS A 88 -13.88 13.66 7.54
C LYS A 88 -14.82 12.45 7.47
N ILE A 89 -16.11 12.69 7.29
CA ILE A 89 -17.12 11.63 7.15
C ILE A 89 -16.92 10.90 5.83
N LEU A 90 -16.67 11.64 4.74
CA LEU A 90 -16.38 11.06 3.43
C LEU A 90 -15.16 10.14 3.47
N PHE A 91 -14.05 10.62 4.05
CA PHE A 91 -12.85 9.80 4.21
C PHE A 91 -13.11 8.55 5.07
N GLN A 92 -13.90 8.67 6.15
CA GLN A 92 -14.27 7.51 6.96
C GLN A 92 -15.11 6.50 6.15
N LYS A 93 -16.08 6.95 5.35
CA LYS A 93 -16.84 6.07 4.44
C LYS A 93 -15.91 5.35 3.47
N LEU A 94 -14.93 6.04 2.90
CA LEU A 94 -13.93 5.42 2.02
C LEU A 94 -13.10 4.38 2.77
N CYS A 95 -12.71 4.64 4.02
CA CYS A 95 -12.04 3.64 4.85
C CYS A 95 -12.93 2.41 5.07
N ASP A 96 -14.19 2.61 5.43
CA ASP A 96 -15.10 1.51 5.75
C ASP A 96 -15.39 0.61 4.54
N ASN A 97 -15.36 1.18 3.32
CA ASN A 97 -15.62 0.44 2.08
C ASN A 97 -14.36 -0.18 1.45
N PHE A 98 -13.20 0.47 1.57
CA PHE A 98 -12.01 0.11 0.78
C PHE A 98 -10.77 -0.21 1.60
N LYS A 99 -10.70 0.21 2.87
CA LYS A 99 -9.55 -0.10 3.72
C LYS A 99 -9.66 -1.55 4.15
N GLN A 100 -8.92 -2.41 3.47
CA GLN A 100 -8.75 -3.78 3.89
C GLN A 100 -8.17 -3.80 5.31
N ASN A 101 -8.74 -4.63 6.19
CA ASN A 101 -8.14 -4.85 7.49
C ASN A 101 -6.84 -5.67 7.32
N SER A 102 -5.90 -5.52 8.24
CA SER A 102 -4.60 -6.21 8.14
C SER A 102 -4.72 -7.73 8.05
N ARG A 103 -5.79 -8.36 8.58
CA ARG A 103 -6.00 -9.82 8.43
C ARG A 103 -6.38 -10.20 7.00
N THR A 104 -7.18 -9.39 6.32
CA THR A 104 -7.52 -9.59 4.91
C THR A 104 -6.26 -9.48 4.05
N ILE A 105 -5.44 -8.44 4.26
CA ILE A 105 -4.17 -8.27 3.54
C ILE A 105 -3.22 -9.44 3.83
N GLN A 106 -3.09 -9.84 5.10
CA GLN A 106 -2.29 -11.01 5.49
C GLN A 106 -2.76 -12.27 4.77
N PHE A 107 -4.08 -12.52 4.73
CA PHE A 107 -4.65 -13.68 4.05
C PHE A 107 -4.38 -13.66 2.55
N GLU A 108 -4.60 -12.53 1.87
CA GLU A 108 -4.32 -12.39 0.44
C GLU A 108 -2.84 -12.61 0.12
N LEU A 109 -1.93 -12.07 0.93
CA LEU A 109 -0.49 -12.27 0.78
C LEU A 109 -0.07 -13.73 1.03
N MET A 110 -0.71 -14.42 1.99
CA MET A 110 -0.49 -15.85 2.19
C MET A 110 -1.01 -16.68 1.01
N MET A 111 -2.15 -16.31 0.42
CA MET A 111 -2.68 -16.96 -0.78
C MET A 111 -1.78 -16.71 -2.00
N GLU A 112 -1.27 -15.49 -2.18
CA GLU A 112 -0.29 -15.18 -3.24
C GLU A 112 0.99 -16.00 -3.06
N LEU A 113 1.47 -16.13 -1.81
CA LEU A 113 2.60 -16.99 -1.48
C LEU A 113 2.31 -18.45 -1.83
N LEU A 114 1.10 -18.95 -1.51
CA LEU A 114 0.65 -20.30 -1.85
C LEU A 114 0.61 -20.52 -3.37
N ASP A 115 0.05 -19.57 -4.11
CA ASP A 115 -0.03 -19.63 -5.57
C ASP A 115 1.35 -19.68 -6.21
N LEU A 116 2.31 -18.92 -5.67
CA LEU A 116 3.70 -18.99 -6.11
C LEU A 116 4.28 -20.40 -5.96
N TYR A 117 3.93 -21.18 -4.92
CA TYR A 117 4.39 -22.57 -4.80
C TYR A 117 3.91 -23.48 -5.93
N HIS A 118 2.73 -23.18 -6.48
CA HIS A 118 2.11 -24.02 -7.51
C HIS A 118 2.53 -23.62 -8.93
N VAL A 119 3.23 -22.50 -9.10
CA VAL A 119 3.68 -22.01 -10.41
C VAL A 119 5.13 -22.44 -10.67
N HIS A 120 5.34 -23.21 -11.74
CA HIS A 120 6.68 -23.43 -12.29
C HIS A 120 7.14 -22.17 -13.05
N SER A 121 8.10 -21.43 -12.49
CA SER A 121 8.74 -20.29 -13.14
C SER A 121 10.12 -20.67 -13.69
N ASN A 122 10.39 -20.34 -14.95
CA ASN A 122 11.73 -20.41 -15.54
C ASN A 122 12.61 -19.21 -15.12
N ASP A 123 11.99 -18.13 -14.60
CA ASP A 123 12.68 -16.98 -14.01
C ASP A 123 12.75 -17.16 -12.50
N ILE A 124 13.85 -17.72 -12.04
CA ILE A 124 14.12 -18.04 -10.63
C ILE A 124 14.36 -16.77 -9.81
N ASN A 125 15.02 -15.76 -10.39
CA ASN A 125 15.34 -14.51 -9.68
C ASN A 125 14.10 -13.63 -9.48
N GLY A 126 13.28 -13.48 -10.52
CA GLY A 126 12.00 -12.78 -10.40
C GLY A 126 11.05 -13.46 -9.43
N TYR A 127 11.15 -14.79 -9.31
CA TYR A 127 10.38 -15.60 -8.38
C TYR A 127 10.77 -15.36 -6.92
N PHE A 128 12.04 -15.46 -6.53
CA PHE A 128 12.46 -15.15 -5.15
C PHE A 128 12.18 -13.71 -4.76
N ARG A 129 12.42 -12.77 -5.68
CA ARG A 129 12.13 -11.36 -5.43
C ARG A 129 10.66 -11.16 -5.03
N LYS A 130 9.71 -11.86 -5.66
CA LYS A 130 8.29 -11.78 -5.28
C LYS A 130 8.05 -12.35 -3.89
N ILE A 131 8.66 -13.48 -3.55
CA ILE A 131 8.52 -14.11 -2.21
C ILE A 131 9.02 -13.18 -1.12
N PHE A 132 10.22 -12.61 -1.27
CA PHE A 132 10.78 -11.69 -0.26
C PHE A 132 9.95 -10.41 -0.14
N ILE A 133 9.43 -9.88 -1.26
CA ILE A 133 8.48 -8.77 -1.23
C ILE A 133 7.22 -9.13 -0.41
N ILE A 134 6.72 -10.37 -0.53
CA ILE A 134 5.56 -10.84 0.25
C ILE A 134 5.90 -10.94 1.73
N PHE A 135 7.06 -11.49 2.11
CA PHE A 135 7.51 -11.54 3.51
C PHE A 135 7.62 -10.13 4.13
N GLU A 136 8.23 -9.19 3.42
CA GLU A 136 8.29 -7.79 3.88
C GLU A 136 6.90 -7.19 4.07
N LYS A 137 5.97 -7.43 3.14
CA LYS A 137 4.60 -6.93 3.24
C LYS A 137 3.85 -7.55 4.43
N LEU A 138 3.98 -8.87 4.64
CA LEU A 138 3.37 -9.57 5.78
C LEU A 138 3.89 -9.02 7.11
N LYS A 139 5.21 -8.81 7.23
CA LYS A 139 5.82 -8.19 8.40
C LYS A 139 5.29 -6.79 8.68
N ARG A 140 5.13 -5.96 7.64
CA ARG A 140 4.53 -4.61 7.77
C ARG A 140 3.08 -4.64 8.23
N GLU A 141 2.33 -5.68 7.86
CA GLU A 141 0.96 -5.90 8.33
C GLU A 141 0.90 -6.59 9.70
N GLY A 142 2.03 -6.80 10.38
CA GLY A 142 2.09 -7.38 11.72
C GLY A 142 2.13 -8.90 11.76
N LEU A 143 2.36 -9.57 10.62
CA LEU A 143 2.61 -11.01 10.54
C LEU A 143 4.07 -11.25 10.16
N ASP A 144 4.96 -11.27 11.15
CA ASP A 144 6.37 -11.61 10.94
C ASP A 144 6.52 -13.14 10.87
N ILE A 145 6.87 -13.65 9.70
CA ILE A 145 7.14 -15.09 9.51
C ILE A 145 8.54 -15.37 10.07
N PRO A 146 8.71 -16.31 11.02
CA PRO A 146 10.04 -16.65 11.55
C PRO A 146 11.02 -17.05 10.42
N LEU A 147 12.28 -16.67 10.53
CA LEU A 147 13.31 -16.94 9.52
C LEU A 147 13.42 -18.43 9.18
N ASP A 148 13.31 -19.32 10.16
CA ASP A 148 13.33 -20.77 9.93
C ASP A 148 12.16 -21.21 9.01
N VAL A 149 10.99 -20.62 9.20
CA VAL A 149 9.81 -20.88 8.36
C VAL A 149 10.00 -20.27 6.98
N GLN A 150 10.54 -19.05 6.88
CA GLN A 150 10.91 -18.45 5.59
C GLN A 150 11.90 -19.32 4.82
N SER A 151 12.90 -19.89 5.50
CA SER A 151 13.88 -20.80 4.90
C SER A 151 13.22 -22.09 4.40
N ILE A 152 12.36 -22.73 5.19
CA ILE A 152 11.60 -23.93 4.77
C ILE A 152 10.73 -23.63 3.55
N LEU A 153 10.08 -22.48 3.57
CA LEU A 153 9.23 -21.98 2.49
C LEU A 153 10.07 -21.83 1.21
N VAL A 154 11.20 -21.15 1.28
CA VAL A 154 12.08 -20.96 0.12
C VAL A 154 12.74 -22.28 -0.35
N GLN A 155 12.98 -23.24 0.55
CA GLN A 155 13.58 -24.54 0.24
C GLN A 155 12.68 -25.50 -0.55
N LYS A 156 11.35 -25.28 -0.56
CA LYS A 156 10.40 -26.15 -1.29
C LYS A 156 10.28 -25.83 -2.79
N LEU A 157 11.12 -24.93 -3.30
CA LEU A 157 11.04 -24.32 -4.63
C LEU A 157 12.10 -24.93 -5.56
N PRO A 158 11.93 -24.84 -6.90
CA PRO A 158 12.54 -25.79 -7.84
C PRO A 158 14.06 -25.88 -7.67
N PRO A 159 14.65 -27.06 -7.97
CA PRO A 159 16.06 -27.32 -7.73
C PRO A 159 16.91 -26.24 -8.40
N PRO A 160 18.10 -25.96 -7.84
CA PRO A 160 19.02 -24.97 -8.39
C PRO A 160 19.18 -25.13 -9.91
N PRO A 161 19.30 -24.03 -10.68
CA PRO A 161 19.65 -24.11 -12.09
C PRO A 161 20.92 -24.96 -12.21
N GLY A 162 20.89 -25.91 -13.14
CA GLY A 162 21.53 -27.25 -13.09
C GLY A 162 23.03 -27.40 -12.83
N ASP A 163 23.73 -26.34 -12.43
CA ASP A 163 25.16 -26.34 -12.10
C ASP A 163 25.46 -25.89 -10.65
N ILE A 164 24.46 -25.48 -9.87
CA ILE A 164 24.67 -25.04 -8.48
C ILE A 164 24.31 -26.17 -7.51
N PRO A 165 25.26 -26.65 -6.67
CA PRO A 165 24.95 -27.58 -5.59
C PRO A 165 23.89 -27.02 -4.64
N GLU A 166 22.92 -27.84 -4.24
CA GLU A 166 21.79 -27.49 -3.39
C GLU A 166 22.18 -26.74 -2.09
N HIS A 167 23.29 -27.14 -1.45
CA HIS A 167 23.80 -26.48 -0.26
C HIS A 167 24.35 -25.06 -0.52
N ILE A 168 24.93 -24.80 -1.70
CA ILE A 168 25.42 -23.48 -2.11
C ILE A 168 24.24 -22.59 -2.45
N TRP A 169 23.24 -23.15 -3.14
CA TRP A 169 22.00 -22.47 -3.45
C TRP A 169 21.26 -21.99 -2.19
N PHE A 170 21.09 -22.88 -1.21
CA PHE A 170 20.46 -22.50 0.04
C PHE A 170 21.29 -21.51 0.85
N HIS A 171 22.63 -21.61 0.82
CA HIS A 171 23.48 -20.62 1.48
C HIS A 171 23.33 -19.22 0.87
N LEU A 172 23.30 -19.10 -0.46
CA LEU A 172 23.10 -17.82 -1.17
C LEU A 172 21.74 -17.20 -0.86
N ILE A 173 20.69 -18.01 -0.82
CA ILE A 173 19.34 -17.59 -0.43
C ILE A 173 19.32 -17.08 1.03
N THR A 174 20.03 -17.76 1.93
CA THR A 174 20.05 -17.40 3.36
C THR A 174 20.85 -16.12 3.61
N GLN A 175 21.89 -15.84 2.80
CA GLN A 175 22.64 -14.58 2.88
C GLN A 175 21.85 -13.36 2.39
N GLU A 176 20.89 -13.53 1.49
CA GLU A 176 19.97 -12.46 1.06
C GLU A 176 18.87 -12.18 2.10
N LEU A 177 18.72 -13.05 3.10
CA LEU A 177 17.72 -12.95 4.18
C LEU A 177 18.22 -12.18 5.42
N ASP A 178 19.53 -11.93 5.55
CA ASP A 178 20.17 -11.15 6.62
C ASP A 178 20.28 -9.65 6.26
#